data_AF-A0A1A8E422-F1
#
_entry.id   AF-A0A1A8E422-F1
#
_cell.length_a   1.000
_cell.length_b   1.000
_cell.length_c   1.000
_cell.angle_alpha   90.00
_cell.angle_beta   90.00
_cell.angle_gamma   90.00
#
_symmetry.space_group_name_H-M   'P 1'
#
loop_
_entity.id
_entity.type
_entity.pdbx_description
1 polymer ?
#
loop_
_entity_poly.entity_id
_entity_poly.type
_entity_poly.pdbx_seq_one_letter_code
_entity_poly.pdbx_strand_id
1 'polypeptide(L)'
;MEEGRDLSFHGKAVVTEANLRDEYYWKLVADFIGPQSGEGLDLEQGPCKNRFMIQVGLIVEDNNFPWIAIVHWLKKIFPGHQSADFRCLVERGIATTLSLGVDARLTFLESNVNFNFVGPICDSIGVERQHLLELKDFSERAQFMEVTNGLIVELINFVSREKLSPVVIVTWLRNFNPEFCTSGNLQKAYKSIKPKIKKLKMHCGHYETRRHRKNAAIEALLQSPFELVPSKIPKQLAKKRIRREDYDVVVKEECEGYDVSQGEGSEVVNVAWSQHHSDVKFDEGVNESNGGATSSEDSRVSLTLLDIAMLTVQKLLNVSGAKIEACKQISLDLLKNHYILTCKEHPAMEEFERKVGALRHKCSLVPPVVFLNYNAHFLVHVHEAIEQQILNFEKDIIMSTGEKLGRDKLPTFKNFVGLPESATCRYVHMACDILCPRSAHRPGKPDYRKHWVAFCKEKGNPSKLAVNLSNRFKGYFEAAAGLIHH
;
A
#
# COMPACT_ATOMS: atom_id res chain seq x y z
N MET A 1 5.33 -21.12 -21.95
CA MET A 1 5.99 -20.62 -20.74
C MET A 1 4.92 -19.89 -19.96
N GLU A 2 4.40 -20.50 -18.90
CA GLU A 2 3.18 -20.04 -18.21
C GLU A 2 3.46 -18.77 -17.39
N GLU A 3 2.94 -17.65 -17.89
CA GLU A 3 2.77 -16.40 -17.16
C GLU A 3 1.55 -16.47 -16.23
N GLY A 4 1.64 -15.79 -15.08
CA GLY A 4 0.49 -15.25 -14.37
C GLY A 4 -0.46 -16.26 -13.70
N ARG A 5 -0.26 -16.50 -12.40
CA ARG A 5 -1.41 -16.72 -11.52
C ARG A 5 -1.36 -15.77 -10.36
N ASP A 6 -2.19 -14.74 -10.42
CA ASP A 6 -2.82 -14.27 -9.20
C ASP A 6 -3.48 -15.50 -8.58
N LEU A 7 -3.19 -15.80 -7.32
CA LEU A 7 -3.97 -16.79 -6.58
C LEU A 7 -5.33 -16.12 -6.35
N SER A 8 -6.13 -16.12 -7.39
CA SER A 8 -7.52 -15.75 -7.42
C SER A 8 -8.24 -17.01 -7.85
N PHE A 9 -9.33 -17.34 -7.16
CA PHE A 9 -10.20 -18.43 -7.57
C PHE A 9 -10.81 -18.23 -8.97
N HIS A 10 -10.71 -17.01 -9.53
CA HIS A 10 -11.31 -16.60 -10.80
C HIS A 10 -10.53 -17.09 -12.05
N GLY A 11 -9.54 -17.97 -11.91
CA GLY A 11 -8.61 -18.33 -12.99
C GLY A 11 -8.66 -19.78 -13.51
N LYS A 12 -9.39 -20.72 -12.90
CA LYS A 12 -9.44 -22.12 -13.35
C LYS A 12 -10.82 -22.75 -13.21
N ALA A 13 -11.40 -23.14 -14.35
CA ALA A 13 -12.76 -23.66 -14.52
C ALA A 13 -13.07 -25.05 -13.93
N VAL A 14 -12.39 -25.51 -12.87
CA VAL A 14 -12.62 -26.87 -12.31
C VAL A 14 -12.66 -26.88 -10.77
N VAL A 15 -13.08 -25.76 -10.17
CA VAL A 15 -13.95 -25.82 -8.98
C VAL A 15 -15.17 -25.08 -9.48
N THR A 16 -16.30 -25.75 -9.68
CA THR A 16 -17.54 -24.98 -9.82
C THR A 16 -17.60 -24.12 -8.56
N GLU A 17 -17.53 -22.80 -8.73
CA GLU A 17 -17.62 -21.81 -7.65
C GLU A 17 -18.78 -22.09 -6.67
N ALA A 18 -19.78 -22.84 -7.14
CA ALA A 18 -20.90 -23.38 -6.38
C ALA A 18 -20.54 -24.36 -5.23
N ASN A 19 -19.41 -25.09 -5.28
CA ASN A 19 -19.11 -26.12 -4.28
C ASN A 19 -18.47 -25.58 -2.99
N LEU A 20 -17.78 -24.43 -3.04
CA LEU A 20 -17.16 -23.81 -1.87
C LEU A 20 -18.00 -22.64 -1.31
N ARG A 21 -18.91 -22.05 -2.11
CA ARG A 21 -19.89 -21.05 -1.66
C ARG A 21 -21.22 -21.74 -1.27
N ASP A 22 -21.12 -22.78 -0.46
CA ASP A 22 -22.23 -23.57 0.06
C ASP A 22 -22.95 -22.89 1.24
N GLU A 23 -23.96 -23.54 1.81
CA GLU A 23 -24.68 -23.01 2.98
C GLU A 23 -23.74 -22.69 4.15
N TYR A 24 -22.68 -23.48 4.31
CA TYR A 24 -21.69 -23.27 5.38
C TYR A 24 -20.86 -22.00 5.14
N TYR A 25 -20.47 -21.70 3.89
CA TYR A 25 -19.85 -20.42 3.55
C TYR A 25 -20.72 -19.22 3.94
N TRP A 26 -22.03 -19.27 3.70
CA TRP A 26 -22.92 -18.17 4.09
C TRP A 26 -23.06 -18.04 5.61
N LYS A 27 -23.01 -19.15 6.36
CA LYS A 27 -22.92 -19.13 7.83
C LYS A 27 -21.61 -18.47 8.30
N LEU A 28 -20.48 -18.76 7.65
CA LEU A 28 -19.19 -18.11 7.93
C LEU A 28 -19.23 -16.61 7.70
N VAL A 29 -19.82 -16.17 6.57
CA VAL A 29 -20.00 -14.74 6.27
C VAL A 29 -20.87 -14.07 7.33
N ALA A 30 -21.97 -14.71 7.71
CA ALA A 30 -22.90 -14.18 8.71
C ALA A 30 -22.25 -14.07 10.09
N ASP A 31 -21.46 -15.05 10.53
CA ASP A 31 -20.73 -14.98 11.80
C ASP A 31 -19.66 -13.87 11.77
N PHE A 32 -18.88 -13.78 10.68
CA PHE A 32 -17.83 -12.76 10.56
C PHE A 32 -18.38 -11.33 10.58
N ILE A 33 -19.51 -11.07 9.90
CA ILE A 33 -20.17 -9.75 9.87
C ILE A 33 -20.95 -9.49 11.17
N GLY A 34 -21.49 -10.54 11.78
CA GLY A 34 -22.35 -10.47 12.97
C GLY A 34 -21.60 -10.70 14.29
N PRO A 35 -21.96 -11.75 15.06
CA PRO A 35 -21.51 -11.92 16.45
C PRO A 35 -20.02 -12.20 16.60
N GLN A 36 -19.35 -12.75 15.57
CA GLN A 36 -17.94 -13.16 15.62
C GLN A 36 -17.61 -14.08 16.80
N SER A 37 -18.58 -14.89 17.22
CA SER A 37 -18.44 -15.83 18.33
C SER A 37 -18.01 -17.22 17.84
N GLY A 38 -18.25 -17.54 16.56
CA GLY A 38 -18.08 -18.88 16.03
C GLY A 38 -19.16 -19.87 16.50
N GLU A 39 -20.13 -19.41 17.29
CA GLU A 39 -21.27 -20.19 17.74
C GLU A 39 -22.15 -20.57 16.54
N GLY A 40 -22.36 -21.88 16.33
CA GLY A 40 -23.11 -22.39 15.17
C GLY A 40 -22.29 -22.65 13.91
N LEU A 41 -20.95 -22.54 13.97
CA LEU A 41 -20.05 -23.01 12.90
C LEU A 41 -19.65 -24.49 13.05
N ASP A 42 -20.22 -25.21 14.03
CA ASP A 42 -19.94 -26.62 14.35
C ASP A 42 -18.44 -26.95 14.53
N LEU A 43 -17.62 -25.93 14.85
CA LEU A 43 -16.17 -26.05 15.01
C LEU A 43 -15.75 -26.75 16.30
N GLU A 44 -16.67 -26.91 17.26
CA GLU A 44 -16.41 -27.54 18.55
C GLU A 44 -16.40 -29.08 18.48
N GLN A 45 -16.91 -29.69 17.39
CA GLN A 45 -17.11 -31.14 17.29
C GLN A 45 -15.96 -31.90 16.61
N GLY A 46 -14.89 -31.24 16.15
CA GLY A 46 -13.76 -31.90 15.52
C GLY A 46 -12.64 -30.98 15.03
N PRO A 47 -11.54 -31.54 14.52
CA PRO A 47 -10.45 -30.76 13.95
C PRO A 47 -10.95 -29.91 12.76
N CYS A 48 -10.55 -28.64 12.73
CA CYS A 48 -10.89 -27.72 11.64
C CYS A 48 -10.38 -28.27 10.32
N LYS A 49 -11.24 -28.37 9.30
CA LYS A 49 -10.89 -28.85 7.96
C LYS A 49 -10.27 -27.75 7.10
N ASN A 50 -9.44 -28.11 6.13
CA ASN A 50 -8.86 -27.12 5.20
C ASN A 50 -9.94 -26.38 4.41
N ARG A 51 -11.07 -27.02 4.11
CA ARG A 51 -12.26 -26.39 3.48
C ARG A 51 -12.65 -25.08 4.18
N PHE A 52 -12.70 -25.05 5.51
CA PHE A 52 -12.99 -23.84 6.28
C PHE A 52 -11.98 -22.73 5.98
N MET A 53 -10.68 -23.02 6.02
CA MET A 53 -9.62 -22.03 5.75
C MET A 53 -9.70 -21.50 4.32
N ILE A 54 -10.07 -22.35 3.35
CA ILE A 54 -10.29 -21.92 1.97
C ILE A 54 -11.49 -20.98 1.85
N GLN A 55 -12.60 -21.30 2.53
CA GLN A 55 -13.79 -20.46 2.55
C GLN A 55 -13.53 -19.11 3.21
N VAL A 56 -12.70 -19.05 4.25
CA VAL A 56 -12.21 -17.79 4.82
C VAL A 56 -11.38 -16.99 3.80
N GLY A 57 -10.58 -17.67 2.98
CA GLY A 57 -9.89 -17.06 1.84
C GLY A 57 -10.86 -16.42 0.83
N LEU A 58 -11.96 -17.12 0.51
CA LEU A 58 -13.02 -16.59 -0.36
C LEU A 58 -13.71 -15.36 0.25
N ILE A 59 -13.95 -15.34 1.57
CA ILE A 59 -14.51 -14.17 2.26
C ILE A 59 -13.63 -12.93 2.07
N VAL A 60 -12.30 -13.10 2.16
CA VAL A 60 -11.32 -12.01 1.93
C VAL A 60 -11.37 -11.51 0.49
N GLU A 61 -11.45 -12.43 -0.48
CA GLU A 61 -11.49 -12.10 -1.91
C GLU A 61 -12.80 -11.43 -2.32
N ASP A 62 -13.95 -12.05 -1.99
CA ASP A 62 -15.28 -11.65 -2.44
C ASP A 62 -15.71 -10.30 -1.86
N ASN A 63 -15.31 -10.00 -0.62
CA ASN A 63 -15.77 -8.82 0.12
C ASN A 63 -14.68 -7.77 0.37
N ASN A 64 -13.45 -8.02 -0.08
CA ASN A 64 -12.28 -7.15 0.14
C ASN A 64 -11.99 -6.85 1.63
N PHE A 65 -12.35 -7.74 2.55
CA PHE A 65 -12.09 -7.52 3.97
C PHE A 65 -10.59 -7.45 4.31
N PRO A 66 -10.20 -6.61 5.28
CA PRO A 66 -8.80 -6.48 5.66
C PRO A 66 -8.36 -7.71 6.47
N TRP A 67 -7.17 -8.23 6.17
CA TRP A 67 -6.58 -9.40 6.85
C TRP A 67 -6.51 -9.26 8.37
N ILE A 68 -6.32 -8.04 8.89
CA ILE A 68 -6.27 -7.80 10.33
C ILE A 68 -7.59 -8.18 11.02
N ALA A 69 -8.73 -7.89 10.40
CA ALA A 69 -10.05 -8.22 10.94
C ALA A 69 -10.29 -9.73 10.90
N ILE A 70 -9.92 -10.37 9.78
CA ILE A 70 -10.05 -11.82 9.59
C ILE A 70 -9.18 -12.59 10.60
N VAL A 71 -7.92 -12.18 10.77
CA VAL A 71 -7.01 -12.80 11.75
C VAL A 71 -7.53 -12.59 13.17
N HIS A 72 -8.05 -11.41 13.50
CA HIS A 72 -8.62 -11.15 14.83
C HIS A 72 -9.84 -12.04 15.11
N TRP A 73 -10.73 -12.19 14.13
CA TRP A 73 -11.88 -13.10 14.21
C TRP A 73 -11.46 -14.56 14.37
N LEU A 74 -10.53 -15.06 13.55
CA LEU A 74 -10.03 -16.44 13.66
C LEU A 74 -9.39 -16.73 15.02
N LYS A 75 -8.73 -15.74 15.63
CA LYS A 75 -8.18 -15.87 16.99
C LYS A 75 -9.26 -16.00 18.07
N LYS A 76 -10.44 -15.40 17.86
CA LYS A 76 -11.60 -15.59 18.75
C LYS A 76 -12.18 -16.98 18.59
N ILE A 77 -12.30 -17.46 17.34
CA ILE A 77 -12.83 -18.79 17.03
C ILE A 77 -11.91 -19.91 17.54
N PHE A 78 -10.59 -19.74 17.42
CA PHE A 78 -9.60 -20.74 17.83
C PHE A 78 -8.73 -20.21 18.98
N PRO A 79 -9.28 -20.09 20.21
CA PRO A 79 -8.54 -19.54 21.35
C PRO A 79 -7.31 -20.38 21.72
N GLY A 80 -7.33 -21.70 21.48
CA GLY A 80 -6.17 -22.58 21.65
C GLY A 80 -5.05 -22.40 20.61
N HIS A 81 -5.31 -21.67 19.52
CA HIS A 81 -4.38 -21.46 18.40
C HIS A 81 -4.14 -19.97 18.09
N GLN A 82 -4.23 -19.10 19.10
CA GLN A 82 -4.12 -17.63 18.90
C GLN A 82 -2.80 -17.15 18.28
N SER A 83 -1.73 -17.93 18.38
CA SER A 83 -0.41 -17.63 17.80
C SER A 83 -0.21 -18.20 16.39
N ALA A 84 -1.18 -18.99 15.88
CA ALA A 84 -1.11 -19.57 14.54
C ALA A 84 -1.02 -18.47 13.46
N ASP A 85 -0.27 -18.75 12.40
CA ASP A 85 -0.21 -17.87 11.23
C ASP A 85 -1.40 -18.11 10.31
N PHE A 86 -2.59 -17.71 10.76
CA PHE A 86 -3.85 -17.92 10.04
C PHE A 86 -3.80 -17.41 8.60
N ARG A 87 -3.16 -16.27 8.37
CA ARG A 87 -3.03 -15.72 7.02
C ARG A 87 -2.21 -16.65 6.13
N CYS A 88 -1.04 -17.08 6.59
CA CYS A 88 -0.20 -17.97 5.82
C CYS A 88 -0.86 -19.35 5.62
N LEU A 89 -1.57 -19.86 6.63
CA LEU A 89 -2.37 -21.10 6.53
C LEU A 89 -3.42 -21.01 5.41
N VAL A 90 -4.16 -19.91 5.34
CA VAL A 90 -5.15 -19.68 4.28
C VAL A 90 -4.47 -19.53 2.91
N GLU A 91 -3.46 -18.66 2.79
CA GLU A 91 -2.75 -18.43 1.53
C GLU A 91 -2.10 -19.72 0.99
N ARG A 92 -1.48 -20.51 1.87
CA ARG A 92 -0.89 -21.81 1.55
C ARG A 92 -1.95 -22.83 1.18
N GLY A 93 -3.05 -22.90 1.92
CA GLY A 93 -4.17 -23.79 1.61
C GLY A 93 -4.75 -23.52 0.22
N ILE A 94 -4.92 -22.25 -0.14
CA ILE A 94 -5.39 -21.84 -1.48
C ILE A 94 -4.39 -22.31 -2.55
N ALA A 95 -3.10 -22.02 -2.35
CA ALA A 95 -2.06 -22.43 -3.29
C ALA A 95 -2.02 -23.96 -3.49
N THR A 96 -2.12 -24.72 -2.41
CA THR A 96 -2.17 -26.19 -2.43
C THR A 96 -3.41 -26.67 -3.18
N THR A 97 -4.60 -26.16 -2.84
CA THR A 97 -5.87 -26.50 -3.51
C THR A 97 -5.79 -26.28 -5.03
N LEU A 98 -5.19 -25.17 -5.46
CA LEU A 98 -5.03 -24.81 -6.89
C LEU A 98 -3.96 -25.64 -7.62
N SER A 99 -3.02 -26.25 -6.89
CA SER A 99 -1.99 -27.14 -7.44
C SER A 99 -2.45 -28.59 -7.59
N LEU A 100 -3.43 -29.03 -6.79
CA LEU A 100 -3.89 -30.42 -6.76
C LEU A 100 -4.89 -30.75 -7.87
N GLY A 101 -4.84 -31.99 -8.36
CA GLY A 101 -5.88 -32.60 -9.22
C GLY A 101 -7.19 -32.85 -8.46
N VAL A 102 -8.25 -33.25 -9.16
CA VAL A 102 -9.63 -33.29 -8.62
C VAL A 102 -9.75 -34.14 -7.34
N ASP A 103 -9.32 -35.40 -7.37
CA ASP A 103 -9.47 -36.31 -6.21
C ASP A 103 -8.58 -35.90 -5.04
N ALA A 104 -7.32 -35.57 -5.30
CA ALA A 104 -6.37 -35.10 -4.28
C ALA A 104 -6.84 -33.79 -3.63
N ARG A 105 -7.52 -32.92 -4.40
CA ARG A 105 -8.09 -31.68 -3.90
C ARG A 105 -9.26 -31.94 -2.95
N LEU A 106 -10.16 -32.88 -3.27
CA LEU A 106 -11.27 -33.24 -2.37
C LEU A 106 -10.73 -33.81 -1.06
N THR A 107 -9.76 -34.72 -1.13
CA THR A 107 -9.08 -35.26 0.05
C THR A 107 -8.39 -34.17 0.87
N PHE A 108 -7.75 -33.19 0.22
CA PHE A 108 -7.12 -32.06 0.91
C PHE A 108 -8.16 -31.16 1.60
N LEU A 109 -9.27 -30.84 0.95
CA LEU A 109 -10.32 -29.99 1.54
C LEU A 109 -10.92 -30.63 2.80
N GLU A 110 -11.07 -31.95 2.81
CA GLU A 110 -11.63 -32.69 3.94
C GLU A 110 -10.58 -33.06 5.00
N SER A 111 -9.29 -32.84 4.75
CA SER A 111 -8.23 -33.07 5.74
C SER A 111 -8.11 -31.94 6.76
N ASN A 112 -7.49 -32.26 7.90
CA ASN A 112 -7.35 -31.33 9.02
C ASN A 112 -6.34 -30.21 8.71
N VAL A 113 -6.62 -29.02 9.21
CA VAL A 113 -5.69 -27.89 9.22
C VAL A 113 -4.54 -28.19 10.17
N ASN A 114 -3.31 -28.00 9.69
CA ASN A 114 -2.12 -28.13 10.52
C ASN A 114 -1.86 -26.84 11.31
N PHE A 115 -2.41 -26.71 12.52
CA PHE A 115 -2.13 -25.56 13.39
C PHE A 115 -0.69 -25.52 13.94
N ASN A 116 0.10 -26.59 13.76
CA ASN A 116 1.54 -26.60 14.06
C ASN A 116 2.38 -25.98 12.94
N PHE A 117 1.75 -25.47 11.89
CA PHE A 117 2.43 -24.79 10.79
C PHE A 117 3.17 -23.52 11.26
N VAL A 118 4.46 -23.46 10.97
CA VAL A 118 5.33 -22.31 11.27
C VAL A 118 5.42 -21.36 10.08
N GLY A 119 5.54 -21.94 8.89
CA GLY A 119 5.71 -21.27 7.62
C GLY A 119 6.21 -22.26 6.55
N PRO A 120 6.26 -21.85 5.28
CA PRO A 120 6.51 -22.76 4.17
C PRO A 120 7.92 -23.36 4.16
N ILE A 121 8.93 -22.66 4.67
CA ILE A 121 10.31 -23.16 4.69
C ILE A 121 10.46 -24.19 5.81
N CYS A 122 9.98 -23.89 7.03
CA CYS A 122 9.96 -24.86 8.12
C CYS A 122 9.12 -26.10 7.78
N ASP A 123 7.97 -25.93 7.11
CA ASP A 123 7.13 -27.05 6.64
C ASP A 123 7.90 -27.95 5.66
N SER A 124 8.69 -27.38 4.75
CA SER A 124 9.53 -28.16 3.82
C SER A 124 10.66 -28.96 4.50
N ILE A 125 11.10 -28.53 5.70
CA ILE A 125 12.09 -29.23 6.54
C ILE A 125 11.41 -30.28 7.44
N GLY A 126 10.07 -30.23 7.58
CA GLY A 126 9.34 -30.98 8.59
C GLY A 126 9.55 -30.42 10.01
N VAL A 127 9.75 -29.11 10.13
CA VAL A 127 9.84 -28.38 11.40
C VAL A 127 8.49 -27.79 11.76
N GLU A 128 7.87 -28.36 12.79
CA GLU A 128 6.61 -27.92 13.34
C GLU A 128 6.80 -26.94 14.51
N ARG A 129 5.72 -26.24 14.85
CA ARG A 129 5.63 -25.30 15.98
C ARG A 129 6.19 -25.90 17.26
N GLN A 130 5.83 -27.13 17.59
CA GLN A 130 6.27 -27.80 18.81
C GLN A 130 7.79 -28.03 18.82
N HIS A 131 8.40 -28.34 17.68
CA HIS A 131 9.86 -28.48 17.58
C HIS A 131 10.58 -27.18 17.93
N LEU A 132 10.07 -26.03 17.45
CA LEU A 132 10.66 -24.72 17.73
C LEU A 132 10.45 -24.28 19.19
N LEU A 133 9.25 -24.49 19.74
CA LEU A 133 8.93 -24.11 21.12
C LEU A 133 9.71 -24.94 22.14
N GLU A 134 9.88 -26.24 21.88
CA GLU A 134 10.62 -27.15 22.75
C GLU A 134 12.14 -27.11 22.51
N LEU A 135 12.60 -26.28 21.56
CA LEU A 135 14.00 -26.19 21.15
C LEU A 135 14.59 -27.57 20.78
N LYS A 136 13.76 -28.43 20.17
CA LYS A 136 14.17 -29.78 19.74
C LYS A 136 15.30 -29.68 18.74
N ASP A 137 16.20 -30.66 18.80
CA ASP A 137 17.24 -30.84 17.79
C ASP A 137 16.58 -31.37 16.50
N PHE A 138 16.78 -30.64 15.41
CA PHE A 138 16.37 -31.02 14.07
C PHE A 138 17.54 -30.90 13.08
N SER A 139 18.77 -30.94 13.59
CA SER A 139 20.00 -30.84 12.80
C SER A 139 20.06 -31.87 11.67
N GLU A 140 19.66 -33.12 11.90
CA GLU A 140 19.62 -34.16 10.87
C GLU A 140 18.75 -33.77 9.65
N ARG A 141 17.64 -33.05 9.88
CA ARG A 141 16.74 -32.59 8.81
C ARG A 141 17.24 -31.32 8.14
N ALA A 142 17.98 -30.50 8.87
CA ALA A 142 18.40 -29.16 8.46
C ALA A 142 19.85 -29.07 7.94
N GLN A 143 20.68 -30.09 8.16
CA GLN A 143 22.13 -30.07 7.91
C GLN A 143 22.52 -29.72 6.47
N PHE A 144 21.70 -30.11 5.50
CA PHE A 144 21.96 -29.87 4.07
C PHE A 144 21.24 -28.63 3.53
N MET A 145 20.54 -27.88 4.39
CA MET A 145 19.79 -26.72 3.98
C MET A 145 20.56 -25.43 4.25
N GLU A 146 20.73 -24.64 3.20
CA GLU A 146 21.29 -23.31 3.31
C GLU A 146 20.33 -22.39 4.07
N VAL A 147 20.87 -21.63 5.02
CA VAL A 147 20.08 -20.63 5.75
C VAL A 147 19.83 -19.46 4.80
N THR A 148 18.59 -19.29 4.37
CA THR A 148 18.18 -18.20 3.48
C THR A 148 17.61 -17.01 4.25
N ASN A 149 17.56 -15.84 3.61
CA ASN A 149 16.87 -14.67 4.17
C ASN A 149 15.38 -14.98 4.45
N GLY A 150 14.73 -15.79 3.62
CA GLY A 150 13.35 -16.23 3.80
C GLY A 150 13.15 -16.99 5.11
N LEU A 151 14.05 -17.95 5.40
CA LEU A 151 14.01 -18.71 6.65
C LEU A 151 14.15 -17.78 7.87
N ILE A 152 15.06 -16.80 7.80
CA ILE A 152 15.24 -15.83 8.88
C ILE A 152 13.96 -15.01 9.10
N VAL A 153 13.30 -14.54 8.05
CA VAL A 153 12.01 -13.82 8.17
C VAL A 153 10.96 -14.68 8.83
N GLU A 154 10.83 -15.94 8.40
CA GLU A 154 9.88 -16.90 8.96
C GLU A 154 10.10 -17.12 10.46
N LEU A 155 11.34 -17.38 10.88
CA LEU A 155 11.70 -17.58 12.29
C LEU A 155 11.48 -16.32 13.13
N ILE A 156 11.76 -15.12 12.60
CA ILE A 156 11.52 -13.88 13.35
C ILE A 156 10.02 -13.58 13.49
N ASN A 157 9.24 -13.85 12.45
CA ASN A 157 7.79 -13.70 12.50
C ASN A 157 7.22 -14.67 13.54
N PHE A 158 7.71 -15.91 13.57
CA PHE A 158 7.37 -16.89 14.61
C PHE A 158 7.72 -16.40 16.03
N VAL A 159 8.95 -15.90 16.26
CA VAL A 159 9.35 -15.27 17.54
C VAL A 159 8.40 -14.16 17.95
N SER A 160 8.00 -13.31 17.01
CA SER A 160 7.11 -12.18 17.28
C SER A 160 5.70 -12.63 17.65
N ARG A 161 5.18 -13.67 16.98
CA ARG A 161 3.84 -14.25 17.27
C ARG A 161 3.79 -14.99 18.60
N GLU A 162 4.83 -15.76 18.90
CA GLU A 162 4.95 -16.55 20.14
C GLU A 162 5.52 -15.74 21.31
N LYS A 163 5.82 -14.45 21.10
CA LYS A 163 6.39 -13.52 22.11
C LYS A 163 7.68 -14.06 22.75
N LEU A 164 8.52 -14.72 21.96
CA LEU A 164 9.78 -15.30 22.41
C LEU A 164 10.90 -14.26 22.45
N SER A 165 11.96 -14.55 23.21
CA SER A 165 13.19 -13.77 23.12
C SER A 165 13.83 -13.95 21.74
N PRO A 166 14.20 -12.86 21.02
CA PRO A 166 14.84 -12.97 19.71
C PRO A 166 16.17 -13.74 19.70
N VAL A 167 16.80 -13.89 20.87
CA VAL A 167 18.06 -14.64 21.04
C VAL A 167 17.88 -16.12 20.72
N VAL A 168 16.66 -16.66 20.85
CA VAL A 168 16.31 -18.05 20.55
C VAL A 168 16.61 -18.42 19.08
N ILE A 169 16.58 -17.44 18.17
CA ILE A 169 16.95 -17.63 16.75
C ILE A 169 18.36 -18.23 16.63
N VAL A 170 19.29 -17.84 17.50
CA VAL A 170 20.66 -18.39 17.49
C VAL A 170 20.65 -19.89 17.75
N THR A 171 19.82 -20.35 18.70
CA THR A 171 19.69 -21.78 19.03
C THR A 171 19.15 -22.57 17.84
N TRP A 172 18.11 -22.06 17.17
CA TRP A 172 17.58 -22.74 15.98
C TRP A 172 18.59 -22.76 14.82
N LEU A 173 19.32 -21.67 14.60
CA LEU A 173 20.32 -21.57 13.53
C LEU A 173 21.49 -22.55 13.69
N ARG A 174 21.78 -23.00 14.91
CA ARG A 174 22.78 -24.05 15.15
C ARG A 174 22.39 -25.41 14.57
N ASN A 175 21.08 -25.68 14.37
CA ASN A 175 20.62 -26.89 13.69
C ASN A 175 20.96 -26.87 12.19
N PHE A 176 21.06 -25.70 11.59
CA PHE A 176 21.43 -25.54 10.18
C PHE A 176 22.94 -25.45 9.98
N ASN A 177 23.64 -24.76 10.90
CA ASN A 177 25.08 -24.63 10.86
C ASN A 177 25.67 -24.82 12.27
N PRO A 178 26.22 -26.02 12.57
CA PRO A 178 26.83 -26.31 13.86
C PRO A 178 28.05 -25.43 14.20
N GLU A 179 28.74 -24.88 13.19
CA GLU A 179 29.89 -23.98 13.38
C GLU A 179 29.47 -22.57 13.81
N PHE A 180 28.18 -22.22 13.66
CA PHE A 180 27.65 -20.97 14.15
C PHE A 180 27.55 -20.99 15.68
N CYS A 181 28.05 -19.94 16.33
CA CYS A 181 28.04 -19.81 17.80
C CYS A 181 28.80 -20.94 18.54
N THR A 182 29.93 -21.41 17.99
CA THR A 182 30.85 -22.38 18.66
C THR A 182 31.28 -21.97 20.06
N SER A 183 31.39 -20.66 20.33
CA SER A 183 31.70 -20.12 21.67
C SER A 183 30.63 -20.33 22.74
N GLY A 184 29.45 -20.86 22.37
CA GLY A 184 28.30 -21.04 23.27
C GLY A 184 27.58 -19.75 23.72
N ASN A 185 28.16 -18.57 23.43
CA ASN A 185 27.58 -17.29 23.83
C ASN A 185 26.49 -16.82 22.85
N LEU A 186 25.25 -17.25 23.12
CA LEU A 186 24.08 -16.92 22.31
C LEU A 186 23.85 -15.41 22.15
N GLN A 187 24.10 -14.63 23.20
CA GLN A 187 23.90 -13.18 23.18
C GLN A 187 24.88 -12.48 22.24
N LYS A 188 26.15 -12.91 22.25
CA LYS A 188 27.18 -12.38 21.36
C LYS A 188 26.90 -12.73 19.90
N ALA A 189 26.48 -13.97 19.64
CA ALA A 189 26.08 -14.41 18.31
C ALA A 189 24.82 -13.69 17.81
N TYR A 190 23.84 -13.45 18.68
CA TYR A 190 22.66 -12.65 18.31
C TYR A 190 23.06 -11.20 17.99
N LYS A 191 23.94 -10.59 18.78
CA LYS A 191 24.46 -9.23 18.53
C LYS A 191 25.13 -9.10 17.17
N SER A 192 25.82 -10.14 16.66
CA SER A 192 26.46 -10.07 15.35
C SER A 192 25.48 -10.14 14.17
N ILE A 193 24.37 -10.89 14.31
CA ILE A 193 23.35 -11.02 13.26
C ILE A 193 22.22 -9.97 13.36
N LYS A 194 22.03 -9.35 14.53
CA LYS A 194 20.96 -8.36 14.79
C LYS A 194 20.92 -7.21 13.77
N PRO A 195 22.04 -6.58 13.36
CA PRO A 195 22.01 -5.53 12.34
C PRO A 195 21.54 -6.03 10.97
N LYS A 196 21.96 -7.24 10.56
CA LYS A 196 21.54 -7.88 9.31
C LYS A 196 20.04 -8.20 9.34
N ILE A 197 19.55 -8.73 10.46
CA ILE A 197 18.12 -8.97 10.70
C ILE A 197 17.32 -7.65 10.63
N LYS A 198 17.79 -6.57 11.27
CA LYS A 198 17.11 -5.26 11.22
C LYS A 198 17.04 -4.74 9.78
N LYS A 199 18.14 -4.87 9.02
CA LYS A 199 18.17 -4.51 7.60
C LYS A 199 17.16 -5.35 6.81
N LEU A 200 17.13 -6.66 7.00
CA LEU A 200 16.21 -7.56 6.31
C LEU A 200 14.75 -7.21 6.61
N LYS A 201 14.38 -6.99 7.88
CA LYS A 201 13.03 -6.54 8.28
C LYS A 201 12.62 -5.25 7.58
N MET A 202 13.52 -4.26 7.52
CA MET A 202 13.23 -3.04 6.80
C MET A 202 12.93 -3.34 5.34
N HIS A 203 13.78 -4.12 4.64
CA HIS A 203 13.55 -4.43 3.23
C HIS A 203 12.21 -5.16 3.04
N CYS A 204 11.91 -6.20 3.82
CA CYS A 204 10.66 -6.95 3.73
C CYS A 204 9.41 -6.12 4.04
N GLY A 205 9.45 -5.28 5.09
CA GLY A 205 8.31 -4.43 5.49
C GLY A 205 7.89 -3.42 4.41
N HIS A 206 8.80 -2.97 3.55
CA HIS A 206 8.46 -2.11 2.41
C HIS A 206 7.65 -2.86 1.33
N TYR A 207 7.70 -4.20 1.30
CA TYR A 207 7.06 -5.03 0.27
C TYR A 207 5.79 -5.77 0.74
N GLU A 208 5.43 -5.72 2.03
CA GLU A 208 4.20 -6.33 2.57
C GLU A 208 2.90 -5.63 2.12
N THR A 209 3.01 -4.50 1.42
CA THR A 209 1.85 -3.79 0.86
C THR A 209 1.35 -4.47 -0.43
N ARG A 210 0.01 -4.53 -0.63
CA ARG A 210 -0.69 -5.24 -1.74
C ARG A 210 -0.09 -5.01 -3.15
N ARG A 211 0.70 -3.96 -3.35
CA ARG A 211 1.28 -3.55 -4.63
C ARG A 211 2.57 -4.28 -5.04
N HIS A 212 3.20 -5.04 -4.13
CA HIS A 212 4.51 -5.65 -4.36
C HIS A 212 4.56 -7.18 -4.13
N ARG A 213 3.39 -7.83 -4.02
CA ARG A 213 3.27 -9.28 -3.72
C ARG A 213 3.97 -10.21 -4.72
N LYS A 214 4.42 -9.71 -5.88
CA LYS A 214 5.17 -10.43 -6.92
C LYS A 214 6.33 -9.59 -7.43
N ASN A 215 7.25 -9.24 -6.55
CA ASN A 215 8.49 -8.59 -6.96
C ASN A 215 9.60 -9.64 -7.08
N ALA A 216 10.03 -9.95 -8.30
CA ALA A 216 11.13 -10.91 -8.51
C ALA A 216 12.39 -10.54 -7.70
N ALA A 217 12.60 -9.26 -7.40
CA ALA A 217 13.69 -8.82 -6.54
C ALA A 217 13.52 -9.20 -5.06
N ILE A 218 12.29 -9.22 -4.52
CA ILE A 218 12.05 -9.69 -3.14
C ILE A 218 12.16 -11.21 -3.06
N GLU A 219 11.65 -11.93 -4.06
CA GLU A 219 11.80 -13.39 -4.13
C GLU A 219 13.27 -13.79 -4.22
N ALA A 220 14.05 -13.14 -5.08
CA ALA A 220 15.49 -13.34 -5.16
C ALA A 220 16.21 -13.00 -3.85
N LEU A 221 15.79 -11.93 -3.15
CA LEU A 221 16.34 -11.60 -1.84
C LEU A 221 16.02 -12.69 -0.81
N LEU A 222 14.77 -13.15 -0.73
CA LEU A 222 14.33 -14.17 0.23
C LEU A 222 15.00 -15.53 -0.05
N GLN A 223 15.26 -15.86 -1.31
CA GLN A 223 15.99 -17.07 -1.69
C GLN A 223 17.50 -16.95 -1.48
N SER A 224 18.06 -15.73 -1.42
CA SER A 224 19.50 -15.57 -1.25
C SER A 224 20.00 -15.98 0.14
N PRO A 225 21.26 -16.44 0.25
CA PRO A 225 21.84 -16.91 1.50
C PRO A 225 21.91 -15.81 2.56
N PHE A 226 21.58 -16.16 3.80
CA PHE A 226 21.83 -15.34 4.97
C PHE A 226 23.18 -15.72 5.59
N GLU A 227 24.17 -14.86 5.42
CA GLU A 227 25.52 -15.07 5.94
C GLU A 227 25.57 -15.06 7.48
N LEU A 228 25.62 -16.25 8.08
CA LEU A 228 25.77 -16.47 9.53
C LEU A 228 27.19 -16.19 10.05
N VAL A 229 28.20 -16.52 9.24
CA VAL A 229 29.62 -16.29 9.53
C VAL A 229 30.16 -15.39 8.43
N PRO A 230 30.93 -14.32 8.73
CA PRO A 230 31.61 -13.55 7.70
C PRO A 230 32.49 -14.48 6.85
N SER A 231 32.22 -14.60 5.56
CA SER A 231 33.05 -15.44 4.71
C SER A 231 34.47 -14.86 4.66
N LYS A 232 35.48 -15.67 5.03
CA LYS A 232 36.88 -15.38 4.72
C LYS A 232 37.17 -15.86 3.30
N ILE A 233 36.51 -15.29 2.29
CA ILE A 233 36.90 -15.56 0.91
C ILE A 233 37.94 -14.50 0.49
N PRO A 234 39.12 -14.89 -0.02
CA PRO A 234 40.15 -13.95 -0.44
C PRO A 234 39.61 -13.06 -1.55
N LYS A 235 39.80 -11.75 -1.42
CA LYS A 235 39.56 -10.78 -2.51
C LYS A 235 40.46 -11.15 -3.70
N GLN A 236 39.94 -11.92 -4.66
CA GLN A 236 40.58 -12.05 -5.96
C GLN A 236 39.58 -11.84 -7.09
N LEU A 237 39.91 -10.79 -7.87
CA LEU A 237 39.54 -10.54 -9.26
C LEU A 237 38.10 -10.13 -9.59
N ALA A 238 37.69 -8.95 -9.09
CA ALA A 238 36.81 -8.06 -9.86
C ALA A 238 37.65 -6.93 -10.47
N LYS A 239 37.90 -7.01 -11.78
CA LYS A 239 38.62 -6.01 -12.56
C LYS A 239 37.91 -4.64 -12.48
N LYS A 240 38.69 -3.62 -12.13
CA LYS A 240 38.53 -2.16 -12.31
C LYS A 240 37.18 -1.66 -12.86
N ARG A 241 36.49 -0.84 -12.08
CA ARG A 241 35.95 0.45 -12.56
C ARG A 241 35.94 1.52 -11.44
N ILE A 242 36.92 2.40 -11.55
CA ILE A 242 37.00 3.83 -11.20
C ILE A 242 36.09 4.34 -10.07
N ARG A 243 36.77 4.55 -8.93
CA ARG A 243 36.63 5.55 -7.86
C ARG A 243 35.64 6.70 -8.15
N ARG A 244 34.62 6.86 -7.29
CA ARG A 244 34.02 8.16 -6.96
C ARG A 244 34.06 8.32 -5.44
N GLU A 245 34.45 9.51 -5.04
CA GLU A 245 34.87 9.91 -3.70
C GLU A 245 33.77 9.72 -2.65
N ASP A 246 34.18 9.14 -1.52
CA ASP A 246 33.43 9.10 -0.28
C ASP A 246 33.22 10.52 0.23
N TYR A 247 31.97 10.91 0.43
CA TYR A 247 31.64 11.91 1.44
C TYR A 247 31.23 11.15 2.70
N ASP A 248 32.11 11.16 3.69
CA ASP A 248 31.80 10.81 5.07
C ASP A 248 30.63 11.70 5.55
N VAL A 249 29.47 11.09 5.75
CA VAL A 249 28.41 11.70 6.55
C VAL A 249 28.34 10.93 7.85
N VAL A 250 28.99 11.48 8.88
CA VAL A 250 28.73 11.16 10.28
C VAL A 250 27.27 11.49 10.56
N VAL A 251 26.42 10.47 10.55
CA VAL A 251 25.06 10.59 11.08
C VAL A 251 25.19 10.56 12.61
N LYS A 252 24.96 11.71 13.24
CA LYS A 252 24.80 11.81 14.69
C LYS A 252 23.68 10.87 15.13
N GLU A 253 23.99 9.99 16.08
CA GLU A 253 23.01 9.32 16.93
C GLU A 253 22.08 10.37 17.55
N GLU A 254 20.78 10.29 17.29
CA GLU A 254 19.79 10.83 18.21
C GLU A 254 19.48 9.75 19.24
N CYS A 255 19.75 10.08 20.50
CA CYS A 255 19.57 9.22 21.66
C CYS A 255 18.13 8.73 21.81
N GLU A 256 17.99 7.43 22.09
CA GLU A 256 16.83 6.87 22.79
C GLU A 256 16.84 7.32 24.27
N GLY A 257 15.66 7.63 24.80
CA GLY A 257 15.36 7.82 26.22
C GLY A 257 14.20 8.81 26.38
N TYR A 258 13.12 8.56 27.11
CA TYR A 258 12.81 7.55 28.12
C TYR A 258 11.29 7.44 28.27
N ASP A 259 10.81 6.24 28.64
CA ASP A 259 9.54 6.00 29.33
C ASP A 259 9.43 6.89 30.56
N VAL A 260 8.24 7.45 30.83
CA VAL A 260 7.85 7.86 32.19
C VAL A 260 6.36 7.56 32.42
N SER A 261 6.12 6.47 33.14
CA SER A 261 4.94 6.24 33.96
C SER A 261 4.94 7.14 35.21
N GLN A 262 3.74 7.43 35.72
CA GLN A 262 3.35 8.35 36.80
C GLN A 262 4.18 8.31 38.12
N GLY A 263 4.20 9.45 38.83
CA GLY A 263 4.42 9.54 40.28
C GLY A 263 4.94 10.90 40.81
N GLU A 264 4.01 11.72 41.34
CA GLU A 264 4.10 12.72 42.44
C GLU A 264 5.28 13.72 42.60
N GLY A 265 4.92 14.99 42.84
CA GLY A 265 5.59 15.84 43.87
C GLY A 265 6.12 17.23 43.48
N SER A 266 5.35 18.26 43.85
CA SER A 266 5.78 19.56 44.43
C SER A 266 6.22 20.78 43.56
N GLU A 267 5.40 21.84 43.71
CA GLU A 267 5.69 23.29 43.91
C GLU A 267 6.42 24.14 42.84
N VAL A 268 5.70 25.01 42.12
CA VAL A 268 5.43 26.46 42.36
C VAL A 268 6.64 27.37 42.14
N VAL A 269 6.58 28.24 41.10
CA VAL A 269 6.79 29.71 41.20
C VAL A 269 6.08 30.40 40.00
N ASN A 270 5.10 31.25 40.32
CA ASN A 270 4.53 32.30 39.47
C ASN A 270 5.51 33.47 39.30
N VAL A 271 5.53 34.15 38.15
CA VAL A 271 5.54 35.64 38.12
C VAL A 271 4.78 36.13 36.89
N ALA A 272 3.88 37.08 37.14
CA ALA A 272 2.94 37.73 36.24
C ALA A 272 3.41 39.13 35.77
N TRP A 273 2.61 39.68 34.85
CA TRP A 273 2.31 41.11 34.62
C TRP A 273 3.32 42.03 33.92
N SER A 274 2.86 42.65 32.82
CA SER A 274 2.24 43.99 32.94
C SER A 274 1.48 44.44 31.69
N GLN A 275 0.47 45.25 31.96
CA GLN A 275 -0.62 45.78 31.15
C GLN A 275 -0.63 47.30 31.38
N HIS A 276 -0.78 48.13 30.34
CA HIS A 276 -1.26 49.53 30.40
C HIS A 276 -1.50 50.00 28.94
N HIS A 277 -2.74 50.13 28.45
CA HIS A 277 -3.77 51.19 28.61
C HIS A 277 -3.66 52.39 27.63
N SER A 278 -4.69 52.50 26.76
CA SER A 278 -5.47 53.69 26.29
C SER A 278 -4.78 54.75 25.38
N ASP A 279 -5.39 55.42 24.39
CA ASP A 279 -6.79 55.71 24.04
C ASP A 279 -6.96 56.17 22.55
N VAL A 280 -8.14 55.85 21.99
CA VAL A 280 -9.02 56.36 20.90
C VAL A 280 -8.67 57.62 20.06
N LYS A 281 -8.71 57.54 18.70
CA LYS A 281 -9.72 58.16 17.77
C LYS A 281 -9.37 58.09 16.24
N PHE A 282 -10.37 57.63 15.44
CA PHE A 282 -10.84 57.95 14.06
C PHE A 282 -9.88 58.66 13.06
N ASP A 283 -9.79 58.35 11.76
CA ASP A 283 -10.82 57.98 10.77
C ASP A 283 -10.19 57.43 9.46
N GLU A 284 -11.03 56.81 8.63
CA GLU A 284 -10.94 56.56 7.18
C GLU A 284 -9.81 55.72 6.53
N GLY A 285 -10.23 54.55 6.02
CA GLY A 285 -10.01 54.23 4.62
C GLY A 285 -8.79 53.39 4.26
N VAL A 286 -9.06 52.12 3.95
CA VAL A 286 -8.23 51.20 3.14
C VAL A 286 -6.99 50.65 3.86
N ASN A 287 -7.10 49.42 4.39
CA ASN A 287 -5.96 48.70 4.94
C ASN A 287 -5.52 47.56 4.02
N GLU A 288 -4.46 47.82 3.26
CA GLU A 288 -3.51 46.80 2.82
C GLU A 288 -2.60 46.39 3.99
N SER A 289 -2.27 45.09 4.03
CA SER A 289 -0.99 44.54 4.51
C SER A 289 -0.69 44.55 6.03
N ASN A 290 -0.70 43.37 6.69
CA ASN A 290 0.46 42.45 6.78
C ASN A 290 0.40 41.52 8.02
N GLY A 291 0.76 40.26 7.81
CA GLY A 291 1.61 39.46 8.72
C GLY A 291 1.12 39.10 10.12
N GLY A 292 0.48 37.93 10.25
CA GLY A 292 0.37 37.18 11.51
C GLY A 292 0.50 35.69 11.25
N ALA A 293 1.72 35.16 11.35
CA ALA A 293 2.00 33.74 11.23
C ALA A 293 1.49 32.99 12.47
N THR A 294 0.45 32.18 12.30
CA THR A 294 0.04 31.00 13.09
C THR A 294 -1.32 30.61 12.50
N SER A 295 -1.55 29.49 11.80
CA SER A 295 -1.12 28.12 12.03
C SER A 295 -0.91 27.43 10.68
N SER A 296 -0.02 26.44 10.69
CA SER A 296 0.05 25.40 9.67
C SER A 296 -1.24 24.56 9.72
N GLU A 297 -2.34 25.07 9.18
CA GLU A 297 -3.48 24.23 8.85
C GLU A 297 -3.17 23.49 7.55
N ASP A 298 -3.06 22.18 7.72
CA ASP A 298 -3.02 21.13 6.72
C ASP A 298 -4.21 21.34 5.77
N SER A 299 -4.07 22.20 4.74
CA SER A 299 -5.12 22.47 3.74
C SER A 299 -5.25 21.27 2.79
N ARG A 300 -5.61 20.12 3.34
CA ARG A 300 -6.01 18.94 2.59
C ARG A 300 -7.34 19.27 1.95
N VAL A 301 -7.30 19.74 0.71
CA VAL A 301 -8.49 19.73 -0.14
C VAL A 301 -8.96 18.27 -0.22
N SER A 302 -10.09 17.97 0.40
CA SER A 302 -10.70 16.65 0.35
C SER A 302 -11.20 16.38 -1.08
N LEU A 303 -10.96 15.17 -1.59
CA LEU A 303 -11.48 14.77 -2.89
C LEU A 303 -13.01 14.70 -2.81
N THR A 304 -13.69 15.41 -3.69
CA THR A 304 -15.15 15.37 -3.81
C THR A 304 -15.60 14.09 -4.52
N LEU A 305 -16.87 13.74 -4.40
CA LEU A 305 -17.46 12.62 -5.15
C LEU A 305 -17.32 12.78 -6.67
N LEU A 306 -17.38 14.01 -7.19
CA LEU A 306 -17.14 14.30 -8.60
C LEU A 306 -15.69 14.00 -8.99
N ASP A 307 -14.72 14.37 -8.13
CA ASP A 307 -13.31 14.08 -8.36
C ASP A 307 -13.04 12.58 -8.44
N ILE A 308 -13.66 11.80 -7.56
CA ILE A 308 -13.57 10.34 -7.54
C ILE A 308 -14.22 9.74 -8.80
N ALA A 309 -15.38 10.26 -9.21
CA ALA A 309 -16.08 9.84 -10.42
C ALA A 309 -15.23 10.08 -11.68
N MET A 310 -14.67 11.28 -11.84
CA MET A 310 -13.81 11.64 -12.98
C MET A 310 -12.55 10.75 -13.06
N LEU A 311 -11.89 10.48 -11.93
CA LEU A 311 -10.75 9.58 -11.87
C LEU A 311 -11.12 8.13 -12.23
N THR A 312 -12.32 7.70 -11.86
CA THR A 312 -12.83 6.36 -12.16
C THR A 312 -13.11 6.22 -13.66
N VAL A 313 -13.81 7.18 -14.26
CA VAL A 313 -14.09 7.24 -15.70
C VAL A 313 -12.77 7.22 -16.50
N GLN A 314 -11.81 8.10 -16.16
CA GLN A 314 -10.52 8.15 -16.85
C GLN A 314 -9.75 6.82 -16.78
N LYS A 315 -9.72 6.16 -15.62
CA LYS A 315 -9.02 4.87 -15.47
C LYS A 315 -9.69 3.77 -16.30
N LEU A 316 -11.02 3.74 -16.29
CA LEU A 316 -11.78 2.75 -17.05
C LEU A 316 -11.60 2.95 -18.55
N LEU A 317 -11.62 4.19 -19.05
CA LEU A 317 -11.34 4.50 -20.45
C LEU A 317 -9.95 4.03 -20.89
N ASN A 318 -8.93 4.25 -20.05
CA ASN A 318 -7.55 3.82 -20.34
C ASN A 318 -7.37 2.28 -20.40
N VAL A 319 -8.15 1.52 -19.62
CA VAL A 319 -8.04 0.05 -19.55
C VAL A 319 -8.86 -0.64 -20.63
N SER A 320 -9.95 -0.01 -21.07
CA SER A 320 -11.03 -0.75 -21.73
C SER A 320 -11.04 -0.68 -23.26
N GLY A 321 -9.96 -0.19 -23.88
CA GLY A 321 -9.69 -0.23 -25.32
C GLY A 321 -10.90 -0.54 -26.22
N ALA A 322 -11.74 0.47 -26.48
CA ALA A 322 -12.94 0.47 -27.33
C ALA A 322 -14.28 -0.09 -26.78
N LYS A 323 -14.38 -0.59 -25.54
CA LYS A 323 -15.68 -1.03 -24.94
C LYS A 323 -16.43 0.07 -24.17
N ILE A 324 -16.68 1.19 -24.83
CA ILE A 324 -17.18 2.44 -24.21
C ILE A 324 -18.47 2.24 -23.40
N GLU A 325 -19.43 1.45 -23.89
CA GLU A 325 -20.73 1.33 -23.23
C GLU A 325 -20.69 0.49 -21.94
N ALA A 326 -19.89 -0.58 -21.92
CA ALA A 326 -19.65 -1.36 -20.71
C ALA A 326 -18.92 -0.52 -19.64
N CYS A 327 -17.97 0.33 -20.05
CA CYS A 327 -17.28 1.25 -19.14
C CYS A 327 -18.23 2.27 -18.51
N LYS A 328 -19.16 2.83 -19.29
CA LYS A 328 -20.17 3.76 -18.77
C LYS A 328 -21.00 3.09 -17.68
N GLN A 329 -21.48 1.88 -17.93
CA GLN A 329 -22.26 1.13 -16.95
C GLN A 329 -21.47 0.84 -15.67
N ILE A 330 -20.24 0.33 -15.79
CA ILE A 330 -19.36 0.07 -14.64
C ILE A 330 -19.06 1.36 -13.86
N SER A 331 -18.78 2.47 -14.56
CA SER A 331 -18.52 3.76 -13.92
C SER A 331 -19.72 4.28 -13.13
N LEU A 332 -20.92 4.10 -13.67
CA LEU A 332 -22.16 4.50 -13.02
C LEU A 332 -22.47 3.64 -11.79
N ASP A 333 -22.27 2.34 -11.87
CA ASP A 333 -22.54 1.44 -10.75
C ASP A 333 -21.54 1.65 -9.60
N LEU A 334 -20.27 1.90 -9.92
CA LEU A 334 -19.29 2.34 -8.93
C LEU A 334 -19.71 3.66 -8.29
N LEU A 335 -20.12 4.66 -9.08
CA LEU A 335 -20.56 5.95 -8.55
C LEU A 335 -21.79 5.82 -7.63
N LYS A 336 -22.77 4.98 -8.00
CA LYS A 336 -23.93 4.68 -7.14
C LYS A 336 -23.50 4.11 -5.79
N ASN A 337 -22.57 3.15 -5.80
CA ASN A 337 -22.08 2.55 -4.55
C ASN A 337 -21.39 3.57 -3.65
N HIS A 338 -20.51 4.41 -4.21
CA HIS A 338 -19.87 5.49 -3.46
C HIS A 338 -20.89 6.49 -2.94
N TYR A 339 -21.86 6.90 -3.76
CA TYR A 339 -22.90 7.85 -3.39
C TYR A 339 -23.78 7.33 -2.24
N ILE A 340 -24.17 6.05 -2.29
CA ILE A 340 -24.95 5.40 -1.21
C ILE A 340 -24.15 5.38 0.09
N LEU A 341 -22.86 5.02 0.03
CA LEU A 341 -21.99 5.04 1.21
C LEU A 341 -21.87 6.45 1.80
N THR A 342 -21.66 7.47 0.96
CA THR A 342 -21.58 8.86 1.40
C THR A 342 -22.90 9.34 2.03
N CYS A 343 -24.06 8.93 1.50
CA CYS A 343 -25.35 9.25 2.10
C CYS A 343 -25.52 8.60 3.48
N LYS A 344 -25.03 7.38 3.68
CA LYS A 344 -25.06 6.68 4.99
C LYS A 344 -24.13 7.33 6.01
N GLU A 345 -22.98 7.83 5.58
CA GLU A 345 -21.97 8.45 6.46
C GLU A 345 -22.30 9.91 6.79
N HIS A 346 -23.05 10.60 5.93
CA HIS A 346 -23.35 12.02 6.07
C HIS A 346 -24.85 12.32 5.97
N PRO A 347 -25.54 12.58 7.12
CA PRO A 347 -26.97 12.89 7.15
C PRO A 347 -27.40 14.08 6.27
N ALA A 348 -26.50 15.05 6.06
CA ALA A 348 -26.75 16.19 5.18
C ALA A 348 -26.93 15.79 3.70
N MET A 349 -26.23 14.73 3.24
CA MET A 349 -26.37 14.21 1.89
C MET A 349 -27.67 13.44 1.70
N GLU A 350 -28.10 12.70 2.72
CA GLU A 350 -29.41 12.05 2.73
C GLU A 350 -30.55 13.08 2.71
N GLU A 351 -30.44 14.16 3.49
CA GLU A 351 -31.41 15.25 3.47
C GLU A 351 -31.45 15.96 2.10
N PHE A 352 -30.28 16.17 1.49
CA PHE A 352 -30.18 16.74 0.15
C PHE A 352 -30.86 15.84 -0.90
N GLU A 353 -30.60 14.54 -0.91
CA GLU A 353 -31.25 13.59 -1.82
C GLU A 353 -32.78 13.62 -1.65
N ARG A 354 -33.27 13.64 -0.40
CA ARG A 354 -34.70 13.74 -0.10
C ARG A 354 -35.31 15.03 -0.62
N LYS A 355 -34.64 16.18 -0.43
CA LYS A 355 -35.10 17.49 -0.93
C LYS A 355 -35.16 17.52 -2.46
N VAL A 356 -34.13 17.00 -3.13
CA VAL A 356 -34.11 16.90 -4.60
C VAL A 356 -35.21 15.95 -5.08
N GLY A 357 -35.41 14.81 -4.43
CA GLY A 357 -36.49 13.86 -4.70
C GLY A 357 -37.87 14.51 -4.61
N ALA A 358 -38.14 15.27 -3.55
CA ALA A 358 -39.40 15.99 -3.37
C ALA A 358 -39.66 17.04 -4.47
N LEU A 359 -38.60 17.62 -5.04
CA LEU A 359 -38.68 18.60 -6.13
C LEU A 359 -38.78 17.98 -7.52
N ARG A 360 -38.42 16.70 -7.70
CA ARG A 360 -38.51 16.03 -9.03
C ARG A 360 -39.91 15.99 -9.61
N HIS A 361 -40.93 16.00 -8.76
CA HIS A 361 -42.32 16.03 -9.20
C HIS A 361 -42.76 17.43 -9.66
N LYS A 362 -42.01 18.48 -9.30
CA LYS A 362 -42.30 19.89 -9.61
C LYS A 362 -41.41 20.45 -10.71
N CYS A 363 -40.18 19.94 -10.82
CA CYS A 363 -39.19 20.36 -11.81
C CYS A 363 -38.53 19.12 -12.43
N SER A 364 -38.15 19.18 -13.71
CA SER A 364 -37.43 18.10 -14.40
C SER A 364 -35.96 18.03 -13.93
N LEU A 365 -35.77 17.60 -12.69
CA LEU A 365 -34.46 17.47 -12.05
C LEU A 365 -34.00 16.02 -12.14
N VAL A 366 -32.77 15.83 -12.60
CA VAL A 366 -32.11 14.52 -12.60
C VAL A 366 -31.65 14.15 -11.18
N PRO A 367 -31.54 12.85 -10.85
CA PRO A 367 -30.90 12.40 -9.62
C PRO A 367 -29.51 13.01 -9.44
N PRO A 368 -29.09 13.39 -8.22
CA PRO A 368 -27.74 13.87 -7.96
C PRO A 368 -26.64 12.90 -8.44
N VAL A 369 -26.83 11.59 -8.24
CA VAL A 369 -25.90 10.56 -8.74
C VAL A 369 -25.80 10.55 -10.27
N VAL A 370 -26.91 10.80 -10.97
CA VAL A 370 -26.96 10.87 -12.44
C VAL A 370 -26.34 12.17 -12.92
N PHE A 371 -26.59 13.29 -12.22
CA PHE A 371 -25.94 14.57 -12.47
C PHE A 371 -24.41 14.45 -12.36
N LEU A 372 -23.92 13.83 -11.28
CA LEU A 372 -22.48 13.58 -11.10
C LEU A 372 -21.91 12.71 -12.22
N ASN A 373 -22.64 11.67 -12.63
CA ASN A 373 -22.23 10.82 -13.74
C ASN A 373 -22.08 11.61 -15.06
N TYR A 374 -23.08 12.43 -15.42
CA TYR A 374 -23.01 13.24 -16.63
C TYR A 374 -21.86 14.23 -16.60
N ASN A 375 -21.67 14.94 -15.48
CA ASN A 375 -20.59 15.91 -15.35
C ASN A 375 -19.21 15.24 -15.39
N ALA A 376 -19.06 14.06 -14.75
CA ALA A 376 -17.79 13.33 -14.79
C ALA A 376 -17.41 12.93 -16.21
N HIS A 377 -18.34 12.34 -16.97
CA HIS A 377 -18.10 11.95 -18.37
C HIS A 377 -17.88 13.17 -19.27
N PHE A 378 -18.67 14.24 -19.10
CA PHE A 378 -18.51 15.48 -19.85
C PHE A 378 -17.11 16.07 -19.65
N LEU A 379 -16.67 16.25 -18.40
CA LEU A 379 -15.38 16.86 -18.09
C LEU A 379 -14.20 16.02 -18.58
N VAL A 380 -14.31 14.69 -18.51
CA VAL A 380 -13.27 13.78 -19.04
C VAL A 380 -13.18 13.88 -20.57
N HIS A 381 -14.32 13.84 -21.27
CA HIS A 381 -14.32 13.98 -22.74
C HIS A 381 -13.88 15.37 -23.20
N VAL A 382 -14.23 16.44 -22.47
CA VAL A 382 -13.76 17.79 -22.77
C VAL A 382 -12.25 17.86 -22.64
N HIS A 383 -11.67 17.29 -21.57
CA HIS A 383 -10.22 17.21 -21.42
C HIS A 383 -9.57 16.44 -22.59
N GLU A 384 -10.09 15.27 -22.97
CA GLU A 384 -9.58 14.50 -24.11
C GLU A 384 -9.66 15.28 -25.43
N ALA A 385 -10.78 15.98 -25.67
CA ALA A 385 -10.95 16.81 -26.86
C ALA A 385 -9.94 17.97 -26.90
N ILE A 386 -9.68 18.62 -25.76
CA ILE A 386 -8.66 19.67 -25.64
C ILE A 386 -7.27 19.10 -25.93
N GLU A 387 -6.93 17.94 -25.37
CA GLU A 387 -5.64 17.28 -25.65
C GLU A 387 -5.46 16.96 -27.14
N GLN A 388 -6.51 16.48 -27.82
CA GLN A 388 -6.47 16.24 -29.27
C GLN A 388 -6.28 17.52 -30.07
N GLN A 389 -6.91 18.62 -29.67
CA GLN A 389 -6.70 19.92 -30.32
C GLN A 389 -5.27 20.42 -30.14
N ILE A 390 -4.71 20.33 -28.92
CA ILE A 390 -3.31 20.68 -28.66
C ILE A 390 -2.36 19.84 -29.51
N LEU A 391 -2.61 18.53 -29.62
CA LEU A 391 -1.83 17.63 -30.48
C LEU A 391 -1.87 18.05 -31.95
N ASN A 392 -3.03 18.47 -32.46
CA ASN A 392 -3.18 18.93 -33.84
C ASN A 392 -2.44 20.24 -34.07
N PHE A 393 -2.60 21.24 -33.18
CA PHE A 393 -1.84 22.49 -33.26
C PHE A 393 -0.34 22.27 -33.22
N GLU A 394 0.15 21.38 -32.34
CA GLU A 394 1.57 21.06 -32.27
C GLU A 394 2.07 20.41 -33.56
N LYS A 395 1.28 19.51 -34.17
CA LYS A 395 1.62 18.93 -35.49
C LYS A 395 1.72 19.99 -36.58
N ASP A 396 0.77 20.93 -36.64
CA ASP A 396 0.76 22.00 -37.65
C ASP A 396 1.97 22.93 -37.50
N ILE A 397 2.37 23.25 -36.27
CA ILE A 397 3.58 24.03 -36.00
C ILE A 397 4.83 23.25 -36.42
N ILE A 398 4.92 21.96 -36.12
CA ILE A 398 6.05 21.12 -36.54
C ILE A 398 6.14 21.04 -38.05
N MET A 399 5.00 20.89 -38.74
CA MET A 399 4.93 20.85 -40.19
C MET A 399 5.34 22.18 -40.85
N SER A 400 4.97 23.31 -40.26
CA SER A 400 5.27 24.65 -40.81
C SER A 400 6.69 25.13 -40.50
N THR A 401 7.22 24.83 -39.31
CA THR A 401 8.55 25.29 -38.88
C THR A 401 9.67 24.29 -39.14
N GLY A 402 9.32 23.01 -39.36
CA GLY A 402 10.29 21.91 -39.48
C GLY A 402 10.95 21.51 -38.15
N GLU A 403 10.59 22.16 -37.05
CA GLU A 403 11.18 21.93 -35.74
C GLU A 403 10.15 21.38 -34.74
N LYS A 404 10.61 20.51 -33.83
CA LYS A 404 9.80 20.03 -32.71
C LYS A 404 9.72 21.08 -31.60
N LEU A 405 8.70 20.98 -30.73
CA LEU A 405 8.51 21.92 -29.62
C LEU A 405 9.19 21.46 -28.32
N GLY A 406 9.60 22.43 -27.51
CA GLY A 406 10.12 22.20 -26.15
C GLY A 406 11.28 21.19 -26.09
N ARG A 407 11.17 20.20 -25.22
CA ARG A 407 12.20 19.15 -25.04
C ARG A 407 12.40 18.29 -26.28
N ASP A 408 11.39 18.18 -27.15
CA ASP A 408 11.46 17.33 -28.33
C ASP A 408 12.33 17.94 -29.44
N LYS A 409 12.62 19.25 -29.36
CA LYS A 409 13.62 19.92 -30.20
C LYS A 409 15.05 19.51 -29.87
N LEU A 410 15.30 19.10 -28.62
CA LEU A 410 16.65 18.95 -28.09
C LEU A 410 17.21 17.53 -28.35
N PRO A 411 18.39 17.39 -28.99
CA PRO A 411 18.96 16.08 -29.34
C PRO A 411 19.17 15.15 -28.15
N THR A 412 19.45 15.70 -26.97
CA THR A 412 19.63 14.96 -25.71
C THR A 412 18.40 14.15 -25.30
N PHE A 413 17.21 14.55 -25.76
CA PHE A 413 15.96 13.87 -25.45
C PHE A 413 15.46 12.97 -26.58
N LYS A 414 16.29 12.67 -27.61
CA LYS A 414 15.96 11.79 -28.74
C LYS A 414 15.23 10.49 -28.36
N ASN A 415 15.58 9.88 -27.21
CA ASN A 415 14.97 8.62 -26.75
C ASN A 415 13.57 8.81 -26.11
N PHE A 416 13.16 10.04 -25.86
CA PHE A 416 11.83 10.42 -25.36
C PHE A 416 10.92 10.95 -26.48
N VAL A 417 11.46 11.13 -27.69
CA VAL A 417 10.74 11.60 -28.86
C VAL A 417 9.92 10.44 -29.44
N GLY A 418 8.60 10.60 -29.53
CA GLY A 418 7.67 9.58 -30.04
C GLY A 418 6.68 9.03 -29.02
N LEU A 419 6.56 9.64 -27.85
CA LEU A 419 5.44 9.38 -26.94
C LEU A 419 4.11 9.81 -27.58
N PRO A 420 2.98 9.15 -27.27
CA PRO A 420 1.66 9.50 -27.82
C PRO A 420 1.13 10.85 -27.33
N GLU A 421 1.80 11.45 -26.34
CA GLU A 421 1.47 12.73 -25.73
C GLU A 421 2.20 13.88 -26.43
N SER A 422 1.62 15.10 -26.44
CA SER A 422 2.26 16.29 -26.99
C SER A 422 3.35 16.86 -26.06
N ALA A 423 4.30 17.64 -26.57
CA ALA A 423 5.29 18.33 -25.74
C ALA A 423 4.62 19.31 -24.78
N THR A 424 3.56 19.96 -25.25
CA THR A 424 2.72 20.86 -24.45
C THR A 424 2.02 20.12 -23.30
N CYS A 425 1.39 18.97 -23.57
CA CYS A 425 0.74 18.16 -22.53
C CYS A 425 1.74 17.65 -21.50
N ARG A 426 2.94 17.23 -21.91
CA ARG A 426 3.99 16.82 -20.97
C ARG A 426 4.41 17.95 -20.05
N TYR A 427 4.47 19.18 -20.56
CA TYR A 427 4.77 20.35 -19.77
C TYR A 427 3.65 20.65 -18.76
N VAL A 428 2.39 20.63 -19.21
CA VAL A 428 1.23 20.82 -18.32
C VAL A 428 1.18 19.74 -17.25
N HIS A 429 1.41 18.46 -17.58
CA HIS A 429 1.45 17.39 -16.59
C HIS A 429 2.60 17.50 -15.60
N MET A 430 3.78 17.95 -16.03
CA MET A 430 4.88 18.26 -15.12
C MET A 430 4.49 19.40 -14.16
N ALA A 431 3.84 20.45 -14.67
CA ALA A 431 3.33 21.53 -13.83
C ALA A 431 2.26 21.03 -12.85
N CYS A 432 1.33 20.19 -13.29
CA CYS A 432 0.35 19.53 -12.43
C CYS A 432 1.01 18.69 -11.33
N ASP A 433 2.07 17.94 -11.64
CA ASP A 433 2.79 17.13 -10.64
C ASP A 433 3.53 18.01 -9.60
N ILE A 434 3.92 19.24 -9.96
CA ILE A 434 4.51 20.22 -9.03
C ILE A 434 3.44 20.85 -8.13
N LEU A 435 2.28 21.18 -8.70
CA LEU A 435 1.15 21.82 -8.00
C LEU A 435 0.37 20.83 -7.12
N CYS A 436 0.22 19.59 -7.60
CA CYS A 436 -0.56 18.51 -7.01
C CYS A 436 0.26 17.21 -6.95
N PRO A 437 1.35 17.15 -6.16
CA PRO A 437 2.20 15.96 -6.09
C PRO A 437 1.39 14.79 -5.54
N ARG A 438 1.10 13.81 -6.40
CA ARG A 438 0.44 12.53 -6.06
C ARG A 438 1.15 11.74 -4.95
N SER A 439 2.35 12.16 -4.56
CA SER A 439 3.33 11.40 -3.79
C SER A 439 3.53 11.84 -2.35
N ALA A 440 2.73 12.77 -1.81
CA ALA A 440 2.76 12.99 -0.36
C ALA A 440 2.54 11.67 0.43
N HIS A 441 1.86 10.68 -0.18
CA HIS A 441 1.50 9.41 0.46
C HIS A 441 1.85 8.13 -0.33
N ARG A 442 2.78 8.16 -1.30
CA ARG A 442 3.22 6.94 -2.01
C ARG A 442 4.76 6.87 -2.16
N PRO A 443 5.45 5.91 -1.50
CA PRO A 443 6.89 5.72 -1.66
C PRO A 443 7.24 5.33 -3.11
N GLY A 444 8.30 5.93 -3.68
CA GLY A 444 8.92 5.47 -4.92
C GLY A 444 8.47 6.12 -6.24
N LYS A 445 7.62 7.16 -6.23
CA LYS A 445 7.43 8.02 -7.42
C LYS A 445 8.26 9.30 -7.28
N PRO A 446 8.95 9.76 -8.34
CA PRO A 446 9.71 11.00 -8.29
C PRO A 446 8.76 12.16 -7.99
N ASP A 447 8.97 12.80 -6.85
CA ASP A 447 8.32 14.05 -6.49
C ASP A 447 9.08 15.19 -7.18
N TYR A 448 8.50 15.69 -8.28
CA TYR A 448 9.09 16.79 -9.03
C TYR A 448 9.03 18.12 -8.27
N ARG A 449 8.19 18.24 -7.23
CA ARG A 449 8.12 19.44 -6.39
C ARG A 449 9.39 19.66 -5.61
N LYS A 450 10.02 18.59 -5.08
CA LYS A 450 11.32 18.71 -4.39
C LYS A 450 12.39 19.32 -5.29
N HIS A 451 12.41 18.88 -6.55
CA HIS A 451 13.34 19.39 -7.56
C HIS A 451 13.00 20.83 -7.96
N TRP A 452 11.71 21.17 -8.08
CA TRP A 452 11.25 22.53 -8.35
C TRP A 452 11.61 23.51 -7.21
N VAL A 453 11.39 23.14 -5.95
CA VAL A 453 11.74 23.95 -4.78
C VAL A 453 13.25 24.15 -4.70
N ALA A 454 14.05 23.10 -4.95
CA ALA A 454 15.50 23.20 -5.01
C ALA A 454 15.96 24.16 -6.13
N PHE A 455 15.37 24.06 -7.32
CA PHE A 455 15.64 24.96 -8.45
C PHE A 455 15.27 26.42 -8.13
N CYS A 456 14.08 26.66 -7.58
CA CYS A 456 13.62 27.99 -7.15
C CYS A 456 14.58 28.62 -6.13
N LYS A 457 15.06 27.81 -5.18
CA LYS A 457 16.06 28.23 -4.18
C LYS A 457 17.40 28.57 -4.83
N GLU A 458 17.87 27.75 -5.77
CA GLU A 458 19.10 28.01 -6.54
C GLU A 458 19.02 29.32 -7.34
N LYS A 459 17.86 29.61 -7.93
CA LYS A 459 17.64 30.83 -8.73
C LYS A 459 17.29 32.07 -7.91
N GLY A 460 17.29 31.97 -6.58
CA GLY A 460 16.96 33.10 -5.69
C GLY A 460 15.50 33.56 -5.79
N ASN A 461 14.60 32.73 -6.33
CA ASN A 461 13.19 33.03 -6.48
C ASN A 461 12.36 31.95 -5.77
N PRO A 462 12.05 32.10 -4.48
CA PRO A 462 11.34 31.07 -3.72
C PRO A 462 9.93 30.83 -4.28
N SER A 463 9.60 29.56 -4.51
CA SER A 463 8.30 29.15 -5.05
C SER A 463 7.16 29.56 -4.11
N LYS A 464 6.24 30.40 -4.59
CA LYS A 464 4.99 30.79 -3.89
C LYS A 464 3.83 29.82 -4.13
N LEU A 465 4.03 28.77 -4.93
CA LEU A 465 2.99 27.81 -5.29
C LEU A 465 2.56 27.01 -4.04
N ALA A 466 1.28 27.02 -3.70
CA ALA A 466 0.72 26.18 -2.63
C ALA A 466 0.75 24.68 -2.99
N VAL A 467 0.67 23.80 -1.99
CA VAL A 467 0.46 22.35 -2.21
C VAL A 467 -1.04 22.10 -2.13
N ASN A 468 -1.66 21.62 -3.21
CA ASN A 468 -3.07 21.24 -3.19
C ASN A 468 -3.21 19.73 -3.46
N LEU A 469 -3.98 19.04 -2.63
CA LEU A 469 -4.43 17.66 -2.92
C LEU A 469 -5.62 17.72 -3.88
N SER A 470 -5.38 18.09 -5.13
CA SER A 470 -6.41 18.14 -6.17
C SER A 470 -6.31 16.92 -7.10
N ASN A 471 -7.41 16.59 -7.78
CA ASN A 471 -7.39 15.55 -8.80
C ASN A 471 -6.62 16.05 -10.06
N ARG A 472 -6.14 15.13 -10.90
CA ARG A 472 -5.33 15.47 -12.10
C ARG A 472 -6.04 16.41 -13.08
N PHE A 473 -7.36 16.27 -13.24
CA PHE A 473 -8.14 17.10 -14.16
C PHE A 473 -8.29 18.52 -13.64
N LYS A 474 -8.64 18.69 -12.36
CA LYS A 474 -8.72 20.02 -11.75
C LYS A 474 -7.35 20.68 -11.74
N GLY A 475 -6.30 19.93 -11.37
CA GLY A 475 -4.91 20.39 -11.47
C GLY A 475 -4.52 20.75 -12.92
N TYR A 476 -4.98 20.01 -13.92
CA TYR A 476 -4.77 20.34 -15.34
C TYR A 476 -5.40 21.67 -15.72
N PHE A 477 -6.67 21.89 -15.38
CA PHE A 477 -7.34 23.16 -15.69
C PHE A 477 -6.76 24.34 -14.90
N GLU A 478 -6.42 24.15 -13.63
CA GLU A 478 -5.76 25.16 -12.80
C GLU A 478 -4.36 25.50 -13.32
N ALA A 479 -3.56 24.49 -13.69
CA ALA A 479 -2.24 24.69 -14.27
C ALA A 479 -2.34 25.37 -15.64
N ALA A 480 -3.26 24.94 -16.49
CA ALA A 480 -3.49 25.55 -17.79
C ALA A 480 -3.93 27.02 -17.66
N ALA A 481 -4.87 27.32 -16.75
CA ALA A 481 -5.30 28.69 -16.49
C ALA A 481 -4.15 29.54 -15.94
N GLY A 482 -3.35 29.00 -15.00
CA GLY A 482 -2.16 29.67 -14.48
C GLY A 482 -1.11 29.94 -15.57
N LEU A 483 -0.93 29.01 -16.50
CA LEU A 483 -0.03 29.16 -17.64
C LEU A 483 -0.53 30.14 -18.71
N ILE A 484 -1.83 30.34 -18.85
CA ILE A 484 -2.39 31.35 -19.77
C ILE A 484 -2.29 32.74 -19.15
N HIS A 485 -2.46 32.84 -17.82
CA HIS A 485 -2.42 34.10 -17.10
C HIS A 485 -1.00 34.68 -16.98
N HIS A 486 0.03 33.82 -16.92
CA HIS A 486 1.44 34.18 -16.84
C HIS A 486 2.10 34.19 -18.22
#